data_AF-A0A2T1ERU0-F1
#
_entry.id   AF-A0A2T1ERU0-F1
#
_cell.length_a   1.000
_cell.length_b   1.000
_cell.length_c   1.000
_cell.angle_alpha   90.00
_cell.angle_beta   90.00
_cell.angle_gamma   90.00
#
_symmetry.space_group_name_H-M   'P 1'
#
loop_
_entity.id
_entity.type
_entity.pdbx_description
1 polymer ?
#
loop_
_entity_poly.entity_id
_entity_poly.type
_entity_poly.pdbx_seq_one_letter_code
_entity_poly.pdbx_strand_id
1 'polypeptide(L)'
;MSLAQLQPANPQDVRVYMPYFQGNKRNILPLAISLYKKGVLQGQRKIEGGESIPFVATWNVSTLPADLVRCRMQFDGNAELSYEIMMASSVLVDFLIDVVVTFQLAQTTDFPKGFYRKLLRKDD
;
A
#
# COMPACT_ATOMS: atom_id res chain seq x y z
N MET A 1 2.43 14.72 3.79
CA MET A 1 1.70 14.30 5.01
C MET A 1 2.28 12.97 5.46
N SER A 2 2.74 12.84 6.70
CA SER A 2 3.40 11.62 7.18
C SER A 2 2.40 10.53 7.57
N LEU A 3 2.81 9.25 7.53
CA LEU A 3 2.00 8.14 8.04
C LEU A 3 1.70 8.28 9.54
N ALA A 4 2.54 8.99 10.28
CA ALA A 4 2.36 9.28 11.70
C ALA A 4 1.09 10.08 12.04
N GLN A 5 0.51 10.80 11.06
CA GLN A 5 -0.70 11.60 11.25
C GLN A 5 -1.96 10.92 10.70
N LEU A 6 -1.88 9.65 10.30
CA LEU A 6 -3.06 8.92 9.83
C LEU A 6 -4.08 8.78 10.96
N GLN A 7 -5.30 9.26 10.69
CA GLN A 7 -6.46 9.02 11.52
C GLN A 7 -7.22 7.78 11.01
N PRO A 8 -7.87 7.00 11.88
CA PRO A 8 -8.72 5.88 11.46
C PRO A 8 -9.79 6.30 10.45
N ALA A 9 -10.06 5.44 9.47
CA ALA A 9 -11.11 5.67 8.49
C ALA A 9 -12.49 5.61 9.14
N ASN A 10 -13.52 6.08 8.42
CA ASN A 10 -14.87 6.01 8.93
C ASN A 10 -15.30 4.54 9.10
N PRO A 11 -16.14 4.21 10.10
CA PRO A 11 -16.52 2.82 10.37
C PRO A 11 -17.26 2.12 9.23
N GLN A 12 -17.95 2.88 8.36
CA GLN A 12 -18.71 2.32 7.25
C GLN A 12 -17.77 1.77 6.16
N ASP A 13 -16.71 2.51 5.84
CA ASP A 13 -15.66 2.06 4.92
C ASP A 13 -15.00 0.80 5.45
N VAL A 14 -14.66 0.78 6.74
CA VAL A 14 -14.05 -0.38 7.40
C VAL A 14 -14.96 -1.60 7.29
N ARG A 15 -16.25 -1.43 7.55
CA ARG A 15 -17.24 -2.51 7.54
C ARG A 15 -17.34 -3.21 6.19
N VAL A 16 -17.17 -2.47 5.08
CA VAL A 16 -17.19 -3.03 3.71
C VAL A 16 -15.99 -3.95 3.46
N TYR A 17 -14.81 -3.62 4.01
CA TYR A 17 -13.59 -4.43 3.84
C TYR A 17 -13.46 -5.57 4.85
N MET A 18 -14.11 -5.49 6.02
CA MET A 18 -14.01 -6.47 7.11
C MET A 18 -14.12 -7.96 6.70
N PRO A 19 -14.98 -8.38 5.75
CA PRO A 19 -15.07 -9.77 5.32
C PRO A 19 -13.79 -10.31 4.66
N TYR A 20 -12.95 -9.45 4.10
CA TYR A 20 -11.74 -9.82 3.36
C TYR A 20 -10.51 -9.97 4.27
N PHE A 21 -10.61 -9.58 5.53
CA PHE A 21 -9.49 -9.62 6.48
C PHE A 21 -9.85 -10.41 7.73
N GLN A 22 -8.85 -11.08 8.31
CA GLN A 22 -8.98 -11.90 9.50
C GLN A 22 -7.88 -11.59 10.53
N GLY A 23 -8.12 -11.98 11.77
CA GLY A 23 -7.16 -11.83 12.87
C GLY A 23 -6.70 -10.38 13.09
N ASN A 24 -5.42 -10.22 13.44
CA ASN A 24 -4.84 -8.93 13.84
C ASN A 24 -4.87 -7.86 12.74
N LYS A 25 -5.01 -8.24 11.46
CA LYS A 25 -5.14 -7.30 10.34
C LYS A 25 -6.36 -6.37 10.51
N ARG A 26 -7.43 -6.85 11.15
CA ARG A 26 -8.64 -6.04 11.44
C ARG A 26 -8.36 -4.85 12.36
N ASN A 27 -7.36 -4.93 13.24
CA ASN A 27 -7.01 -3.83 14.14
C ASN A 27 -6.33 -2.66 13.40
N ILE A 28 -5.62 -2.97 12.31
CA ILE A 28 -4.89 -1.99 11.49
C ILE A 28 -5.73 -1.48 10.32
N LEU A 29 -6.73 -2.26 9.91
CA LEU A 29 -7.59 -1.99 8.77
C LEU A 29 -8.12 -0.53 8.69
N PRO A 30 -8.56 0.13 9.78
CA PRO A 30 -8.99 1.53 9.71
C PRO A 30 -7.90 2.49 9.23
N LEU A 31 -6.65 2.31 9.67
CA LEU A 31 -5.53 3.15 9.24
C LEU A 31 -5.12 2.84 7.79
N ALA A 32 -5.14 1.57 7.41
CA ALA A 32 -4.84 1.15 6.04
C ALA A 32 -5.88 1.68 5.03
N ILE A 33 -7.16 1.70 5.40
CA ILE A 33 -8.22 2.29 4.56
C ILE A 33 -8.04 3.81 4.44
N SER A 34 -7.69 4.50 5.53
CA SER A 34 -7.37 5.93 5.46
C SER A 34 -6.19 6.21 4.54
N LEU A 35 -5.16 5.37 4.57
CA LEU A 35 -4.04 5.46 3.64
C LEU A 35 -4.47 5.18 2.20
N TYR A 36 -5.24 4.10 1.99
CA TYR A 36 -5.78 3.73 0.68
C TYR A 36 -6.59 4.88 0.05
N LYS A 37 -7.44 5.54 0.82
CA LYS A 37 -8.26 6.66 0.36
C LYS A 37 -7.46 7.91 -0.04
N LYS A 38 -6.20 8.02 0.37
CA LYS A 38 -5.31 9.10 -0.12
C LYS A 38 -4.90 8.89 -1.58
N GLY A 39 -4.95 7.66 -2.10
CA GLY A 39 -4.58 7.36 -3.49
C GLY A 39 -3.10 7.47 -3.81
N VAL A 40 -2.25 7.70 -2.79
CA VAL A 40 -0.81 7.93 -2.97
C VAL A 40 -0.03 7.48 -1.73
N LEU A 41 1.16 6.91 -1.95
CA LEU A 41 2.17 6.64 -0.95
C LEU A 41 3.54 7.04 -1.48
N GLN A 42 4.31 7.78 -0.69
CA GLN A 42 5.71 8.08 -0.96
C GLN A 42 6.57 7.37 0.07
N GLY A 43 7.69 6.81 -0.37
CA GLY A 43 8.55 6.01 0.48
C GLY A 43 9.93 5.80 -0.10
N GLN A 44 10.68 4.90 0.54
CA GLN A 44 12.06 4.59 0.19
C GLN A 44 12.22 3.08 0.15
N ARG A 45 12.57 2.53 -1.01
CA ARG A 45 12.85 1.11 -1.16
C ARG A 45 14.30 0.84 -0.75
N LYS A 46 14.48 0.10 0.35
CA LYS A 46 15.83 -0.32 0.77
C LYS A 46 16.41 -1.33 -0.22
N ILE A 47 17.61 -1.07 -0.72
CA ILE A 47 18.39 -1.99 -1.55
C ILE A 47 19.46 -2.65 -0.68
N GLU A 48 19.60 -3.97 -0.80
CA GLU A 48 20.64 -4.70 -0.07
C GLU A 48 22.02 -4.32 -0.63
N GLY A 49 22.91 -3.83 0.23
CA GLY A 49 24.27 -3.41 -0.16
C GLY A 49 24.35 -2.09 -0.93
N GLY A 50 23.26 -1.33 -1.05
CA GLY A 50 23.21 -0.06 -1.77
C GLY A 50 22.38 1.01 -1.08
N GLU A 51 22.24 2.16 -1.75
CA GLU A 51 21.39 3.25 -1.28
C GLU A 51 19.90 2.93 -1.45
N SER A 52 19.06 3.56 -0.62
CA SER A 52 17.61 3.42 -0.76
C SER A 52 17.12 4.25 -1.95
N ILE A 53 16.16 3.70 -2.69
CA ILE A 53 15.61 4.33 -3.89
C ILE A 53 14.26 4.96 -3.53
N PRO A 54 14.05 6.28 -3.74
CA PRO A 54 12.76 6.90 -3.48
C PRO A 54 11.71 6.36 -4.44
N PHE A 55 10.48 6.21 -3.96
CA PHE A 55 9.36 5.85 -4.81
C PHE A 55 8.12 6.68 -4.53
N VAL A 56 7.27 6.76 -5.56
CA VAL A 56 5.90 7.27 -5.47
C VAL A 56 4.96 6.21 -6.05
N ALA A 57 4.11 5.66 -5.20
CA ALA A 57 2.99 4.81 -5.60
C ALA A 57 1.71 5.64 -5.66
N THR A 58 0.92 5.47 -6.72
CA THR A 58 -0.38 6.11 -6.92
C THR A 58 -1.40 5.09 -7.39
N TRP A 59 -2.66 5.27 -7.03
CA TRP A 59 -3.74 4.38 -7.47
C TRP A 59 -5.09 5.09 -7.51
N ASN A 60 -6.02 4.52 -8.30
CA ASN A 60 -7.42 4.92 -8.24
C ASN A 60 -8.10 4.31 -7.01
N VAL A 61 -8.93 5.11 -6.34
CA VAL A 61 -9.71 4.68 -5.16
C VAL A 61 -11.05 4.11 -5.63
N SER A 62 -11.36 2.90 -5.18
CA SER A 62 -12.67 2.26 -5.31
C SER A 62 -13.31 2.04 -3.92
N THR A 63 -14.63 2.02 -3.88
CA THR A 63 -15.44 1.72 -2.70
C THR A 63 -15.60 0.23 -2.43
N LEU A 64 -15.46 -0.65 -3.43
CA LEU A 64 -15.70 -2.09 -3.28
C LEU A 64 -14.38 -2.87 -3.18
N PRO A 65 -14.23 -3.81 -2.21
CA PRO A 65 -12.95 -4.51 -2.00
C PRO A 65 -12.57 -5.45 -3.15
N ALA A 66 -13.55 -5.88 -3.96
CA ALA A 66 -13.34 -6.76 -5.11
C ALA A 66 -12.98 -5.99 -6.39
N ASP A 67 -13.19 -4.67 -6.43
CA ASP A 67 -12.93 -3.88 -7.63
C ASP A 67 -11.44 -3.85 -7.95
N LEU A 68 -11.13 -3.92 -9.24
CA LEU A 68 -9.76 -3.80 -9.71
C LEU A 68 -9.30 -2.34 -9.65
N VAL A 69 -8.13 -2.14 -9.03
CA VAL A 69 -7.43 -0.87 -8.96
C VAL A 69 -6.10 -0.97 -9.68
N ARG A 70 -5.75 0.11 -10.36
CA ARG A 70 -4.49 0.32 -11.03
C ARG A 70 -3.54 1.00 -10.06
N CYS A 71 -2.51 0.30 -9.63
CA CYS A 71 -1.42 0.88 -8.86
C CYS A 71 -0.22 1.13 -9.79
N ARG A 72 0.18 2.39 -9.89
CA ARG A 72 1.40 2.80 -10.59
C ARG A 72 2.48 3.12 -9.57
N MET A 73 3.66 2.55 -9.75
CA MET A 73 4.84 2.79 -8.93
C MET A 73 5.93 3.44 -9.78
N GLN A 74 6.42 4.60 -9.37
CA GLN A 74 7.54 5.29 -10.01
C GLN A 74 8.72 5.38 -9.05
N PHE A 75 9.91 5.01 -9.51
CA PHE A 75 11.14 5.11 -8.74
C PHE A 75 11.98 6.31 -9.19
N ASP A 76 12.69 6.91 -8.24
CA ASP A 76 13.70 7.94 -8.45
C ASP A 76 13.24 9.19 -9.24
N GLY A 77 11.93 9.46 -9.23
CA GLY A 77 11.37 10.51 -10.09
C GLY A 77 11.55 10.24 -11.59
N ASN A 78 12.02 9.06 -11.99
CA ASN A 78 12.29 8.69 -13.36
C ASN A 78 11.05 8.04 -13.99
N ALA A 79 10.49 8.66 -15.03
CA ALA A 79 9.31 8.15 -15.72
C ALA A 79 9.57 6.78 -16.39
N GLU A 80 10.80 6.49 -16.81
CA GLU A 80 11.20 5.20 -17.39
C GLU A 80 11.22 4.07 -16.36
N LEU A 81 11.40 4.41 -15.07
CA LEU A 81 11.33 3.47 -13.95
C LEU A 81 9.91 3.44 -13.35
N SER A 82 8.91 3.38 -14.23
CA SER A 82 7.49 3.26 -13.86
C SER A 82 6.97 1.86 -14.12
N TYR A 83 6.31 1.29 -13.11
CA TYR A 83 5.62 0.01 -13.19
C TYR A 83 4.13 0.21 -12.93
N GLU A 84 3.29 -0.60 -13.57
CA GLU A 84 1.85 -0.60 -13.36
C GLU A 84 1.37 -2.03 -13.07
N ILE A 85 0.48 -2.15 -12.08
CA ILE A 85 -0.18 -3.40 -11.75
C ILE A 85 -1.66 -3.19 -11.45
N MET A 86 -2.49 -4.08 -11.97
CA MET A 86 -3.90 -4.20 -11.61
C MET A 86 -4.05 -5.25 -10.51
N MET A 87 -4.80 -4.93 -9.45
CA MET A 87 -5.16 -5.89 -8.40
C MET A 87 -6.50 -5.52 -7.77
N ALA A 88 -7.16 -6.45 -7.08
CA ALA A 88 -8.34 -6.11 -6.29
C ALA A 88 -7.98 -5.09 -5.19
N SER A 89 -8.89 -4.18 -4.88
CA SER A 89 -8.68 -3.15 -3.86
C SER A 89 -8.32 -3.76 -2.51
N SER A 90 -8.98 -4.85 -2.11
CA SER A 90 -8.65 -5.63 -0.91
C SER A 90 -7.20 -6.11 -0.87
N VAL A 91 -6.63 -6.51 -2.02
CA VAL A 91 -5.22 -6.93 -2.11
C VAL A 91 -4.29 -5.75 -1.89
N LEU A 92 -4.60 -4.58 -2.47
CA LEU A 92 -3.80 -3.38 -2.22
C LEU A 92 -3.90 -2.93 -0.76
N VAL A 93 -5.11 -2.94 -0.18
CA VAL A 93 -5.31 -2.63 1.25
C VAL A 93 -4.53 -3.60 2.15
N ASP A 94 -4.42 -4.87 1.79
CA ASP A 94 -3.60 -5.84 2.52
C ASP A 94 -2.12 -5.42 2.57
N PHE A 95 -1.55 -5.02 1.43
CA PHE A 95 -0.19 -4.49 1.40
C PHE A 95 -0.05 -3.18 2.19
N LEU A 96 -1.08 -2.32 2.20
CA LEU A 96 -1.07 -1.10 2.98
C LEU A 96 -1.17 -1.36 4.50
N ILE A 97 -1.80 -2.46 4.93
CA ILE A 97 -1.74 -2.91 6.33
C ILE A 97 -0.28 -3.18 6.71
N ASP A 98 0.46 -3.93 5.90
CA ASP A 98 1.88 -4.22 6.16
C ASP A 98 2.75 -2.97 6.16
N VAL A 99 2.46 -1.99 5.30
CA VAL A 99 3.11 -0.66 5.31
C VAL A 99 2.88 0.05 6.65
N VAL A 100 1.64 0.10 7.12
CA VAL A 100 1.31 0.78 8.40
C VAL A 100 2.00 0.08 9.57
N VAL A 101 1.98 -1.25 9.63
CA VAL A 101 2.66 -2.03 10.68
C VAL A 101 4.17 -1.78 10.66
N THR A 102 4.78 -1.84 9.47
CA THR A 102 6.22 -1.60 9.33
C THR A 102 6.60 -0.18 9.73
N PHE A 103 5.80 0.81 9.34
CA PHE A 103 6.02 2.19 9.75
C PHE A 103 5.93 2.36 11.26
N GLN A 104 4.95 1.74 11.92
CA GLN A 104 4.81 1.81 13.39
C GLN A 104 6.03 1.20 14.11
N LEU A 105 6.59 0.10 13.60
CA LEU A 105 7.71 -0.60 14.22
C LEU A 105 9.08 0.01 13.92
N ALA A 106 9.30 0.43 12.67
CA ALA A 106 10.63 0.76 12.16
C ALA A 106 10.73 2.20 11.64
N GLN A 107 9.64 2.99 11.64
CA GLN A 107 9.58 4.35 11.10
C GLN A 107 10.04 4.44 9.63
N THR A 108 9.91 3.35 8.89
CA THR A 108 10.21 3.27 7.46
C THR A 108 8.93 3.12 6.66
N THR A 109 8.89 3.75 5.49
CA THR A 109 7.75 3.66 4.57
C THR A 109 8.19 2.92 3.32
N ASP A 110 7.85 1.64 3.26
CA ASP A 110 8.16 0.77 2.14
C ASP A 110 7.09 -0.32 2.03
N PHE A 111 6.85 -0.82 0.82
CA PHE A 111 5.99 -1.97 0.60
C PHE A 111 6.69 -3.29 1.01
N PRO A 112 5.93 -4.32 1.40
CA PRO A 112 6.51 -5.63 1.70
C PRO A 112 7.08 -6.29 0.44
N LYS A 113 8.02 -7.25 0.61
CA LYS A 113 8.62 -7.99 -0.51
C LYS A 113 7.57 -8.62 -1.45
N GLY A 114 6.43 -9.07 -0.92
CA GLY A 114 5.33 -9.65 -1.70
C GLY A 114 4.72 -8.68 -2.72
N PHE A 115 4.58 -7.39 -2.36
CA PHE A 115 4.11 -6.37 -3.31
C PHE A 115 5.05 -6.25 -4.50
N TYR A 116 6.37 -6.20 -4.25
CA TYR A 116 7.37 -6.07 -5.30
C TYR A 116 7.46 -7.31 -6.21
N ARG A 117 7.23 -8.52 -5.68
CA ARG A 117 7.12 -9.72 -6.52
C ARG A 117 5.93 -9.60 -7.48
N LYS A 118 4.78 -9.18 -6.96
CA LYS A 118 3.57 -8.94 -7.76
C LYS A 118 3.82 -7.87 -8.83
N LEU A 119 4.38 -6.73 -8.44
CA LEU A 119 4.69 -5.60 -9.33
C LEU A 119 5.60 -6.01 -10.49
N LEU A 120 6.59 -6.85 -10.21
CA LEU A 120 7.56 -7.34 -11.18
C LEU A 120 7.10 -8.62 -11.91
N ARG A 121 5.83 -9.04 -11.73
CA ARG A 121 5.25 -10.26 -12.30
C ARG A 121 6.11 -11.50 -12.07
N LYS A 122 6.66 -11.62 -10.86
CA LYS A 122 7.48 -12.78 -10.43
C LYS A 122 6.66 -13.88 -9.74
N ASP A 123 5.35 -13.65 -9.59
CA ASP A 123 4.41 -14.63 -9.05
C ASP A 123 3.64 -15.38 -10.18
N ASP A 124 3.89 -15.02 -11.44
CA ASP A 124 3.46 -15.72 -12.65
C ASP A 124 4.57 -16.67 -13.12
#